data_AF-A0A8T6UNX9-F1
#
_entry.id   AF-A0A8T6UNX9-F1
#
_cell.length_a   1.000
_cell.length_b   1.000
_cell.length_c   1.000
_cell.angle_alpha   90.00
_cell.angle_beta   90.00
_cell.angle_gamma   90.00
#
_symmetry.space_group_name_H-M   'P 1'
#
loop_
_entity.id
_entity.type
_entity.pdbx_description
1 polymer ?
#
loop_
_entity_poly.entity_id
_entity_poly.type
_entity_poly.pdbx_seq_one_letter_code
_entity_poly.pdbx_strand_id
1 'polypeptide(L)' 'MYGVPKEEVKDRIAKMLELAGLTHRKDDLVKTYSGGMKRRLALVRSILHDSELLILDEMSLGVDVQSRNLIWNEVRKL' A
#
# COMPACT_ATOMS: atom_id res chain seq x y z
N MET A 1 -16.45 5.39 2.74
CA MET A 1 -15.34 4.50 2.32
C MET A 1 -15.17 3.46 3.41
N TYR A 2 -15.52 2.20 3.14
CA TYR A 2 -15.16 1.00 3.93
C TYR A 2 -15.22 1.10 5.47
N GLY A 3 -16.21 1.79 6.06
CA GLY A 3 -16.37 1.89 7.52
C GLY A 3 -15.32 2.72 8.26
N VAL A 4 -14.35 3.34 7.58
CA VAL A 4 -13.31 4.15 8.22
C VAL A 4 -13.88 5.52 8.62
N PRO A 5 -13.78 5.93 9.91
CA PRO A 5 -14.16 7.27 10.35
C PRO A 5 -13.42 8.34 9.56
N LYS A 6 -14.13 9.41 9.16
CA LYS A 6 -13.55 10.50 8.33
C LYS A 6 -12.26 11.08 8.92
N GLU A 7 -12.16 11.09 10.24
CA GLU A 7 -11.03 11.61 11.00
C GLU A 7 -9.77 10.75 10.81
N GLU A 8 -9.92 9.42 10.72
CA GLU A 8 -8.81 8.46 10.53
C GLU A 8 -8.35 8.34 9.07
N VAL A 9 -9.17 8.78 8.10
CA VAL A 9 -8.88 8.59 6.67
C VAL A 9 -7.56 9.23 6.28
N LYS A 10 -7.29 10.46 6.76
CA LYS A 10 -6.06 11.19 6.41
C LYS A 10 -4.82 10.49 6.96
N ASP A 11 -4.86 10.06 8.21
CA ASP A 11 -3.74 9.42 8.88
C ASP A 11 -3.46 8.04 8.28
N ARG A 12 -4.52 7.29 7.95
CA ARG A 12 -4.39 6.03 7.21
C ARG A 12 -3.75 6.26 5.85
N ILE A 13 -4.21 7.23 5.07
CA ILE A 13 -3.61 7.54 3.75
C ILE A 13 -2.13 7.92 3.89
N ALA A 14 -1.77 8.74 4.90
CA ALA A 14 -0.38 9.12 5.14
C ALA A 14 0.49 7.89 5.44
N LYS A 15 0.04 7.02 6.35
CA LYS A 15 0.73 5.77 6.69
C LYS A 15 0.88 4.85 5.47
N MET A 16 -0.13 4.79 4.60
CA MET A 16 -0.06 4.00 3.36
C MET A 16 1.01 4.49 2.40
N LEU A 17 1.03 5.80 2.18
CA LEU A 17 1.98 6.40 1.27
C LEU A 17 3.41 6.23 1.78
N GLU A 18 3.60 6.28 3.09
CA GLU A 18 4.87 5.97 3.73
C GLU A 18 5.28 4.51 3.50
N LEU A 19 4.38 3.55 3.77
CA LEU A 19 4.63 2.12 3.52
C LEU A 19 4.90 1.79 2.05
N ALA A 20 4.26 2.50 1.12
CA ALA A 20 4.48 2.32 -0.31
C ALA A 20 5.75 3.04 -0.83
N GLY A 21 6.40 3.87 0.00
CA GLY A 21 7.50 4.75 -0.41
C GLY A 21 7.07 5.84 -1.40
N LEU A 22 5.81 6.28 -1.32
CA LEU A 22 5.14 7.18 -2.26
C LEU A 22 4.74 8.54 -1.66
N THR A 23 5.12 8.84 -0.41
CA THR A 23 4.81 10.11 0.27
C THR A 23 5.17 11.34 -0.56
N HIS A 24 6.32 11.29 -1.24
CA HIS A 24 6.83 12.39 -2.08
C HIS A 24 6.05 12.60 -3.38
N ARG A 25 5.19 11.65 -3.78
CA ARG A 25 4.35 11.73 -4.98
C ARG A 25 2.86 11.65 -4.64
N LYS A 26 2.48 11.93 -3.40
CA LYS A 26 1.10 11.80 -2.91
C LYS A 26 0.06 12.58 -3.75
N ASP A 27 0.46 13.69 -4.35
CA ASP A 27 -0.40 14.59 -5.12
C ASP A 27 -0.36 14.30 -6.63
N ASP A 28 0.50 13.35 -7.06
CA ASP A 28 0.60 12.95 -8.46
C ASP A 28 -0.55 12.02 -8.85
N LEU A 29 -1.03 12.17 -10.08
CA LEU A 29 -2.04 11.27 -10.62
C LEU A 29 -1.45 9.87 -10.80
N VAL A 30 -2.13 8.83 -10.28
CA VAL A 30 -1.70 7.42 -10.36
C VAL A 30 -1.37 6.97 -11.79
N LYS A 31 -1.96 7.59 -12.83
CA LYS A 31 -1.61 7.30 -14.23
C LYS A 31 -0.12 7.53 -14.55
N THR A 32 0.54 8.47 -13.87
CA THR A 32 1.96 8.82 -14.03
C THR A 32 2.90 7.92 -13.24
N TYR A 33 2.37 7.01 -12.42
CA TYR A 33 3.17 6.07 -11.66
C TYR A 33 3.77 5.00 -12.57
N SER A 34 5.01 4.59 -12.28
CA SER A 34 5.62 3.43 -12.92
C SER A 34 4.85 2.15 -12.57
N GLY A 35 5.07 1.07 -13.32
CA GLY A 35 4.45 -0.23 -13.03
C GLY A 35 4.73 -0.69 -11.60
N GLY A 36 5.97 -0.53 -11.11
CA GLY A 36 6.34 -0.89 -9.74
C GLY A 36 5.66 -0.02 -8.68
N MET A 37 5.53 1.29 -8.92
CA MET A 37 4.79 2.20 -8.03
C MET A 37 3.31 1.82 -7.93
N LYS A 38 2.66 1.48 -9.06
CA LYS A 38 1.27 1.00 -9.08
C LYS A 38 1.12 -0.31 -8.32
N ARG A 39 2.06 -1.25 -8.47
CA ARG A 39 2.10 -2.51 -7.71
C ARG A 39 2.25 -2.27 -6.20
N ARG A 40 3.17 -1.41 -5.77
CA ARG A 40 3.32 -1.03 -4.35
C ARG A 40 2.06 -0.39 -3.77
N LEU A 41 1.44 0.54 -4.50
CA LEU A 41 0.20 1.17 -4.07
C LEU A 41 -0.95 0.17 -3.94
N ALA A 42 -1.10 -0.75 -4.89
CA ALA A 42 -2.13 -1.80 -4.85
C ALA A 42 -1.94 -2.74 -3.65
N LEU A 43 -0.69 -3.11 -3.34
CA LEU A 43 -0.35 -3.96 -2.21
C LEU A 43 -0.65 -3.32 -0.85
N VAL A 44 -0.28 -2.05 -0.68
CA VAL A 44 -0.61 -1.33 0.55
C VAL A 44 -2.13 -1.14 0.68
N ARG A 45 -2.84 -0.92 -0.43
CA ARG A 45 -4.31 -0.87 -0.46
C ARG A 45 -4.97 -2.17 0.00
N SER A 46 -4.46 -3.32 -0.39
CA SER A 46 -5.07 -4.61 -0.03
C SER A 46 -4.92 -4.96 1.44
N ILE A 47 -3.82 -4.54 2.07
CA ILE A 47 -3.57 -4.75 3.52
C ILE A 47 -4.55 -3.94 4.36
N LEU A 48 -4.85 -2.71 3.93
CA LEU A 48 -5.66 -1.80 4.74
C LEU A 48 -7.16 -2.07 4.67
N HIS A 49 -7.59 -2.92 3.74
CA HIS A 49 -8.98 -3.37 3.70
C HIS A 49 -9.32 -4.35 4.84
N ASP A 50 -8.40 -4.65 5.78
CA ASP A 50 -8.62 -5.63 6.86
C ASP A 50 -9.17 -6.95 6.29
N SER A 51 -8.56 -7.35 5.17
CA SER A 51 -9.00 -8.52 4.43
C SER A 51 -8.51 -9.75 5.20
N GLU A 52 -9.42 -10.62 5.65
CA GLU A 52 -9.06 -11.91 6.28
C GLU A 52 -8.20 -12.80 5.36
N LEU A 53 -8.22 -12.54 4.04
CA LEU A 53 -7.45 -13.27 3.04
C LEU A 53 -6.82 -12.32 2.02
N LEU A 54 -5.49 -12.32 1.94
CA LEU A 54 -4.71 -11.61 0.92
C LEU A 54 -4.10 -12.61 -0.06
N ILE A 55 -4.59 -12.64 -1.30
CA ILE A 55 -4.02 -13.46 -2.38
C ILE A 55 -3.07 -12.59 -3.21
N LEU A 56 -1.80 -12.96 -3.23
CA LEU A 56 -0.75 -12.28 -3.98
C LEU A 56 -0.22 -13.24 -5.05
N ASP A 57 -0.86 -13.26 -6.22
CA ASP A 57 -0.31 -13.98 -7.36
C ASP A 57 0.73 -13.11 -8.09
N GLU A 58 1.89 -13.67 -8.44
CA GLU A 58 2.94 -13.00 -9.24
C GLU A 58 3.52 -11.67 -8.67
N MET A 59 3.26 -11.32 -7.41
CA MET A 59 3.63 -9.99 -6.86
C MET A 59 5.12 -9.81 -6.52
N SER A 60 5.94 -10.86 -6.63
CA SER A 60 7.40 -10.78 -6.41
C SER A 60 8.15 -10.11 -7.57
N LEU A 61 7.56 -10.09 -8.77
CA LEU A 61 8.13 -9.45 -9.95
C LEU A 61 7.72 -7.97 -9.96
N GLY A 62 8.64 -7.07 -9.63
CA GLY A 62 8.46 -5.62 -9.78
C GLY A 62 8.05 -4.84 -8.54
N VAL A 63 8.07 -5.48 -7.36
CA VAL A 63 8.19 -4.79 -6.07
C VAL A 63 9.61 -5.02 -5.56
N ASP A 64 10.32 -3.95 -5.22
CA ASP A 64 11.68 -4.05 -4.69
C ASP A 64 11.69 -4.82 -3.34
N VAL A 65 12.81 -5.48 -3.05
CA VAL A 65 12.98 -6.34 -1.87
C VAL A 65 12.69 -5.60 -0.56
N GLN A 66 13.06 -4.31 -0.48
CA GLN A 66 12.83 -3.50 0.71
C GLN A 66 11.34 -3.27 0.96
N SER A 67 10.61 -2.82 -0.07
CA SER A 67 9.16 -2.62 0.01
C SER A 67 8.44 -3.92 0.35
N ARG A 68 8.87 -5.05 -0.21
CA ARG A 68 8.33 -6.37 0.11
C ARG A 68 8.49 -6.69 1.60
N ASN A 69 9.67 -6.49 2.17
CA ASN A 69 9.94 -6.79 3.58
C ASN A 69 9.16 -5.87 4.54
N LEU A 70 9.07 -4.58 4.21
CA LEU A 70 8.31 -3.61 5.01
C LEU A 70 6.82 -4.01 5.09
N ILE A 71 6.26 -4.40 3.95
CA ILE A 71 4.88 -4.83 3.81
C ILE A 71 4.65 -6.14 4.59
N TRP A 72 5.52 -7.14 4.46
CA TRP A 72 5.41 -8.38 5.25
C TRP A 72 5.50 -8.14 6.75
N ASN A 73 6.32 -7.18 7.20
CA ASN A 73 6.41 -6.83 8.61
C ASN A 73 5.12 -6.18 9.13
N GLU A 74 4.43 -5.38 8.32
CA GLU A 74 3.12 -4.84 8.72
C GLU A 74 2.02 -5.90 8.69
N VAL A 75 2.02 -6.82 7.72
CA VAL A 75 1.07 -7.94 7.68
C VAL A 75 1.22 -8.85 8.90
N ARG A 76 2.44 -9.05 9.41
CA ARG A 76 2.69 -9.82 10.65
C ARG A 76 2.27 -9.12 11.94
N LYS A 77 1.99 -7.81 11.89
CA LYS A 77 1.54 -7.02 13.06
C LYS A 77 0.02 -6.96 13.18
N LEU A 78 -0.69 -7.31 12.11
CA LEU A 78 -2.12 -7.62 12.12
C LEU A 78 -2.32 -9.00 12.73
#